data_AF-A0A075FPM5-F1
#
_entry.id   AF-A0A075FPM5-F1
#
_cell.length_a   1.000
_cell.length_b   1.000
_cell.length_c   1.000
_cell.angle_alpha   90.00
_cell.angle_beta   90.00
_cell.angle_gamma   90.00
#
_symmetry.space_group_name_H-M   'P 1'
#
loop_
_entity.id
_entity.type
_entity.pdbx_description
1 polymer ?
#
loop_
_entity_poly.entity_id
_entity_poly.type
_entity_poly.pdbx_seq_one_letter_code
_entity_poly.pdbx_strand_id
1 'polypeptide(L)'
;MNEIELQTDGDLQKISQRKENLLKELDDLLLETYQMEPVLIDEARLVTGEEGCVCNIDIEMIENGQKSGLFDSKKVSSSTKEKISVLIDQVLEAIT
;
A
#
# COMPACT_ATOMS: atom_id res chain seq x y z
N MET A 1 -49.79 2.29 -31.02
CA MET A 1 -49.13 2.77 -29.79
C MET A 1 -48.11 1.76 -29.22
N ASN A 2 -47.72 0.70 -29.96
CA ASN A 2 -46.87 -0.37 -29.41
C ASN A 2 -45.41 -0.33 -29.89
N GLU A 3 -45.08 0.32 -31.00
CA GLU A 3 -43.72 0.28 -31.56
C GLU A 3 -42.73 1.19 -30.82
N ILE A 4 -43.20 2.32 -30.28
CA ILE A 4 -42.35 3.30 -29.58
C ILE A 4 -41.92 2.76 -28.20
N GLU A 5 -42.81 2.07 -27.49
CA GLU A 5 -42.49 1.45 -26.19
C GLU A 5 -41.49 0.30 -26.34
N LEU A 6 -41.65 -0.55 -27.37
CA LEU A 6 -40.72 -1.65 -27.67
C LEU A 6 -39.32 -1.18 -28.08
N GLN A 7 -39.22 -0.09 -28.85
CA GLN A 7 -37.94 0.51 -29.22
C GLN A 7 -37.22 1.12 -28.00
N THR A 8 -37.98 1.76 -27.11
CA THR A 8 -37.42 2.40 -25.91
C THR A 8 -36.87 1.36 -24.92
N ASP A 9 -37.56 0.22 -24.74
CA ASP A 9 -37.10 -0.88 -23.90
C ASP A 9 -35.84 -1.58 -24.47
N GLY A 10 -35.82 -1.81 -25.79
CA GLY A 10 -34.65 -2.39 -26.47
C GLY A 10 -33.40 -1.49 -26.40
N ASP A 11 -33.57 -0.17 -26.44
CA ASP A 11 -32.45 0.76 -26.30
C ASP A 11 -31.99 0.90 -24.83
N LEU A 12 -32.90 0.80 -23.87
CA LEU A 12 -32.55 0.75 -22.44
C LEU A 12 -31.70 -0.49 -22.11
N GLN A 13 -32.07 -1.65 -22.67
CA GLN A 13 -31.31 -2.89 -22.51
C GLN A 13 -29.90 -2.80 -23.10
N LYS A 14 -29.75 -2.19 -24.28
CA LYS A 14 -28.43 -1.94 -24.88
C LYS A 14 -27.56 -1.02 -24.03
N ILE A 15 -28.15 0.01 -23.42
CA ILE A 15 -27.44 0.93 -22.53
C ILE A 15 -26.96 0.19 -21.27
N SER A 16 -27.82 -0.64 -20.67
CA SER A 16 -27.46 -1.47 -19.52
C SER A 16 -26.35 -2.46 -19.85
N GLN A 17 -26.44 -3.16 -20.99
CA GLN A 17 -25.39 -4.09 -21.43
C GLN A 17 -24.06 -3.37 -21.66
N ARG A 18 -24.09 -2.18 -22.25
CA ARG A 18 -22.88 -1.38 -22.47
C ARG A 18 -22.27 -0.92 -21.16
N LYS A 19 -23.09 -0.55 -20.17
CA LYS A 19 -22.62 -0.21 -18.83
C LYS A 19 -21.93 -1.39 -18.16
N GLU A 20 -22.50 -2.58 -18.20
CA GLU A 20 -21.89 -3.80 -17.64
C GLU A 20 -20.56 -4.13 -18.32
N ASN A 21 -20.50 -4.03 -19.65
CA ASN A 21 -19.27 -4.28 -20.39
C ASN A 21 -18.17 -3.27 -20.01
N LEU A 22 -18.51 -1.98 -19.86
CA LEU A 22 -17.55 -0.95 -19.43
C LEU A 22 -17.04 -1.18 -18.00
N LEU A 23 -17.90 -1.63 -17.09
CA LEU A 23 -17.50 -1.96 -15.73
C LEU A 23 -16.55 -3.17 -15.72
N LYS A 24 -16.82 -4.17 -16.57
CA LYS A 24 -15.94 -5.33 -16.73
C LYS A 24 -14.58 -4.95 -17.31
N GLU A 25 -14.54 -4.12 -18.35
CA GLU A 25 -13.29 -3.62 -18.93
C GLU A 25 -12.48 -2.80 -17.91
N LEU A 26 -13.15 -2.05 -17.02
CA LEU A 26 -12.50 -1.35 -15.91
C LEU A 26 -11.92 -2.32 -14.88
N ASP A 27 -12.64 -3.37 -14.50
CA ASP A 27 -12.14 -4.40 -13.59
C ASP A 27 -10.93 -5.13 -14.17
N ASP A 28 -10.97 -5.49 -15.46
CA ASP A 28 -9.87 -6.14 -16.17
C ASP A 28 -8.63 -5.22 -16.22
N LEU A 29 -8.82 -3.93 -16.51
CA LEU A 29 -7.73 -2.94 -16.52
C LEU A 29 -7.14 -2.71 -15.13
N LEU A 30 -7.98 -2.66 -14.09
CA LEU A 30 -7.50 -2.57 -12.71
C LEU A 30 -6.65 -3.79 -12.36
N LEU A 31 -7.11 -5.00 -12.68
CA LEU A 31 -6.36 -6.23 -12.45
C LEU A 31 -5.01 -6.23 -13.17
N GLU A 32 -4.98 -5.81 -14.44
CA GLU A 32 -3.76 -5.68 -15.24
C GLU A 32 -2.81 -4.63 -14.65
N THR A 33 -3.34 -3.47 -14.23
CA THR A 33 -2.53 -2.40 -13.62
C THR A 33 -1.92 -2.86 -12.29
N TYR A 34 -2.67 -3.59 -11.46
CA TYR A 34 -2.16 -4.22 -10.24
C TYR A 34 -1.03 -5.23 -10.53
N GLN A 35 -1.05 -5.88 -11.68
CA GLN A 35 -0.02 -6.85 -12.10
C GLN A 35 1.19 -6.19 -12.78
N MET A 36 1.07 -4.95 -13.28
CA MET A 36 2.14 -4.22 -13.97
C MET A 36 2.91 -3.23 -13.07
N GLU A 37 2.36 -2.84 -11.92
CA GLU A 37 3.08 -2.01 -10.93
C GLU A 37 4.29 -2.76 -10.35
N PRO A 38 5.49 -2.14 -10.30
CA PRO A 38 6.68 -2.79 -9.80
C PRO A 38 6.60 -2.93 -8.27
N VAL A 39 6.30 -4.15 -7.84
CA VAL A 39 6.43 -4.67 -6.46
C VAL A 39 5.30 -4.25 -5.52
N LEU A 40 4.15 -4.91 -5.66
CA LEU A 40 3.31 -5.19 -4.50
C LEU A 40 4.09 -6.15 -3.61
N ILE A 41 4.74 -5.62 -2.57
CA ILE A 41 5.30 -6.43 -1.51
C ILE A 41 4.16 -7.33 -1.00
N ASP A 42 4.26 -8.62 -1.26
CA ASP A 42 3.31 -9.60 -0.75
C ASP A 42 3.51 -9.67 0.77
N GLU A 43 2.60 -9.05 1.52
CA GLU A 43 2.68 -8.94 2.98
C GLU A 43 2.78 -10.32 3.65
N ALA A 44 2.12 -11.35 3.10
CA ALA A 44 2.21 -12.70 3.62
C ALA A 44 3.61 -13.29 3.40
N ARG A 45 4.19 -13.09 2.21
CA ARG A 45 5.55 -13.56 1.88
C ARG A 45 6.64 -12.75 2.58
N LEU A 46 6.38 -11.48 2.89
CA LEU A 46 7.24 -10.62 3.68
C LEU A 46 7.26 -11.06 5.16
N VAL A 47 6.10 -11.37 5.74
CA VAL A 47 5.98 -11.88 7.12
C VAL A 47 6.57 -13.28 7.27
N THR A 48 6.51 -14.12 6.23
CA THR A 48 7.13 -15.46 6.25
C THR A 48 8.62 -15.46 5.89
N GLY A 49 9.17 -14.33 5.44
CA GLY A 49 10.58 -14.18 5.06
C GLY A 49 10.94 -14.79 3.69
N GLU A 50 9.94 -15.06 2.85
CA GLU A 50 10.14 -15.52 1.46
C GLU A 50 10.45 -14.37 0.49
N GLU A 51 10.11 -13.13 0.84
CA GLU A 51 10.36 -11.95 0.04
C GLU A 51 10.72 -10.74 0.91
N GLY A 52 11.72 -9.96 0.49
CA GLY A 52 12.13 -8.74 1.19
C GLY A 52 12.83 -8.97 2.54
N CYS A 53 12.91 -7.90 3.35
CA CYS A 53 13.48 -7.90 4.70
C CYS A 53 12.58 -7.04 5.60
N VAL A 54 12.13 -7.59 6.73
CA VAL A 54 11.40 -6.84 7.76
C VAL A 54 12.33 -6.53 8.92
N CYS A 55 12.50 -5.24 9.23
CA CYS A 55 13.22 -4.79 10.42
C CYS A 55 12.24 -4.05 11.33
N ASN A 56 11.99 -4.61 12.52
CA ASN A 56 11.23 -3.93 13.58
C ASN A 56 12.22 -3.30 14.56
N ILE A 57 12.12 -1.99 14.78
CA ILE A 57 12.98 -1.24 15.70
C ILE A 57 12.12 -0.68 16.82
N ASP A 58 12.26 -1.25 18.01
CA ASP A 58 11.63 -0.74 19.22
C ASP A 58 12.52 0.33 19.86
N ILE A 59 11.98 1.54 20.03
CA ILE A 59 12.69 2.66 20.66
C ILE A 59 12.13 2.89 22.06
N GLU A 60 12.96 2.69 23.07
CA GLU A 60 12.64 2.92 24.47
C GLU A 60 13.55 4.00 25.06
N MET A 61 13.03 4.83 25.97
CA MET A 61 13.87 5.76 26.74
C MET A 61 14.27 5.12 28.06
N ILE A 62 15.54 5.24 28.43
CA ILE A 62 16.02 4.83 29.76
C ILE A 62 16.22 6.10 30.58
N GLU A 63 15.37 6.31 31.59
CA GLU A 63 15.48 7.40 32.56
C GLU A 63 15.73 6.79 33.94
N ASN A 64 16.81 7.21 34.62
CA ASN A 64 17.19 6.72 35.95
C ASN A 64 17.28 5.18 36.08
N GLY A 65 17.73 4.49 35.03
CA GLY A 65 17.85 3.03 35.01
C GLY A 65 16.51 2.28 34.86
N GLN A 66 15.40 2.99 34.67
CA GLN A 66 14.11 2.41 34.34
C GLN A 66 13.75 2.68 32.87
N LYS A 67 13.14 1.67 32.24
CA LYS A 67 12.58 1.78 30.89
C LYS A 67 11.29 2.60 30.95
N SER A 68 11.24 3.67 30.20
CA SER A 68 10.05 4.50 29.98
C SER A 68 9.57 4.29 28.55
N GLY A 69 8.32 3.88 28.39
CA GLY A 69 7.66 3.76 27.08
C GLY A 69 7.23 5.10 26.49
N LEU A 70 7.42 6.21 27.22
CA LEU A 70 7.01 7.54 26.77
C LEU A 70 8.11 8.18 25.92
N PHE A 71 8.25 7.70 24.68
CA PHE A 71 9.17 8.26 23.70
C PHE A 71 8.58 9.49 23.02
N ASP A 72 9.17 10.66 23.25
CA ASP A 72 8.82 11.89 22.54
C ASP A 72 9.90 12.23 21.51
N SER A 73 9.59 12.05 20.23
CA SER A 73 10.49 12.33 19.11
C SER A 73 10.90 13.81 19.01
N LYS A 74 10.20 14.73 19.70
CA LYS A 74 10.57 16.14 19.82
C LYS A 74 11.70 16.36 20.82
N LYS A 75 11.90 15.44 21.79
CA LYS A 75 13.02 15.49 22.74
C LYS A 75 14.34 15.01 22.14
N VAL A 76 14.29 14.35 20.98
CA VAL A 76 15.50 13.89 20.29
C VAL A 76 16.18 15.07 19.59
N SER A 77 17.44 15.32 19.94
CA SER A 77 18.24 16.39 19.31
C SER A 77 18.39 16.16 17.80
N SER A 78 18.53 17.23 17.03
CA SER A 78 18.84 17.16 15.59
C SER A 78 20.07 16.31 15.31
N SER A 79 21.13 16.48 16.11
CA SER A 79 22.36 15.69 16.01
C SER A 79 22.16 14.19 16.24
N THR A 80 21.19 13.79 17.06
CA THR A 80 20.87 12.38 17.28
C THR A 80 20.05 11.82 16.12
N LYS A 81 19.13 12.62 15.56
CA LYS A 81 18.36 12.24 14.36
C LYS A 81 19.25 12.01 13.14
N GLU A 82 20.23 12.89 12.90
CA GLU A 82 21.21 12.71 11.83
C GLU A 82 22.02 11.42 12.01
N LYS A 83 22.47 11.12 13.23
CA LYS A 83 23.18 9.86 13.52
C LYS A 83 22.32 8.64 13.25
N ILE A 84 21.05 8.67 13.64
CA ILE A 84 20.11 7.57 13.35
C ILE A 84 19.97 7.37 11.85
N SER A 85 19.82 8.47 11.08
CA SER A 85 19.71 8.41 9.62
C SER A 85 20.94 7.75 8.98
N VAL A 86 22.15 8.20 9.35
CA VAL A 86 23.40 7.63 8.82
C VAL A 86 23.52 6.13 9.13
N LEU A 87 23.12 5.70 10.33
CA LEU A 87 23.17 4.29 10.70
C LEU A 87 22.14 3.46 9.92
N ILE A 88 20.94 4.00 9.66
CA ILE A 88 19.94 3.33 8.82
C ILE A 88 20.47 3.20 7.38
N ASP A 89 21.06 4.26 6.83
CA ASP A 89 21.64 4.24 5.48
C ASP A 89 22.74 3.17 5.35
N GLN A 90 23.60 3.01 6.37
CA GLN A 90 24.59 1.95 6.42
C GLN A 90 23.97 0.54 6.45
N VAL A 91 22.86 0.37 7.17
CA VAL A 91 22.14 -0.92 7.18
C VAL A 91 21.55 -1.21 5.80
N LEU A 92 20.95 -0.21 5.14
CA LEU A 92 20.42 -0.34 3.79
C LEU A 92 21.50 -0.69 2.78
N GLU A 93 22.65 -0.01 2.82
CA GLU A 93 23.81 -0.27 1.96
C GLU A 93 24.39 -1.67 2.17
N ALA A 94 24.30 -2.24 3.38
CA ALA A 94 24.79 -3.59 3.66
C ALA A 94 23.87 -4.72 3.12
N ILE A 95 22.60 -4.41 2.84
CA ILE A 95 21.60 -5.38 2.36
C ILE A 95 21.22 -5.19 0.88
N THR A 96 21.80 -4.19 0.20
CA THR A 96 21.67 -3.95 -1.26
C THR A 96 22.98 -4.19 -1.99
#